data_AF-A0A7X7BP01-F1
#
_entry.id   AF-A0A7X7BP01-F1
#
_cell.length_a   1.000
_cell.length_b   1.000
_cell.length_c   1.000
_cell.angle_alpha   90.00
_cell.angle_beta   90.00
_cell.angle_gamma   90.00
#
_symmetry.space_group_name_H-M   'P 1'
#
loop_
_entity.id
_entity.type
_entity.pdbx_description
1 polymer ?
#
loop_
_entity_poly.entity_id
_entity_poly.type
_entity_poly.pdbx_seq_one_letter_code
_entity_poly.pdbx_strand_id
1 'polypeptide(L)'
;MFAENFHEVRRSCPLVHCITNYVTVNDCANVLLACGASPVMADDEREVEEIASIASSLVINIGTLNSRTIPSMFKAGRKANELGRPVILDPVGAGASTLRTTTAMDLIREINFAVIRGNISEITAIAGGKSNTRGVDASDPGLMDGDLSADVFSLILKLRKKTGAVITVTGPKDIVAGEKDLYLIKNGHPMMSKVSGTGCML
;
A
#
# COMPACT_ATOMS: atom_id res chain seq x y z
N MET A 1 -10.18 -5.14 19.86
CA MET A 1 -9.62 -5.33 18.51
C MET A 1 -8.45 -4.40 18.18
N PHE A 2 -8.63 -3.10 17.87
CA PHE A 2 -7.48 -2.24 17.49
C PHE A 2 -6.44 -2.07 18.59
N ALA A 3 -6.88 -1.86 19.84
CA ALA A 3 -5.98 -1.74 20.99
C ALA A 3 -5.16 -3.02 21.23
N GLU A 4 -5.78 -4.19 21.06
CA GLU A 4 -5.10 -5.50 21.22
C GLU A 4 -4.05 -5.71 20.13
N ASN A 5 -4.39 -5.43 18.86
CA ASN A 5 -3.43 -5.50 17.75
C ASN A 5 -2.25 -4.54 17.97
N PHE A 6 -2.51 -3.33 18.46
CA PHE A 6 -1.46 -2.37 18.75
C PHE A 6 -0.56 -2.78 19.93
N HIS A 7 -1.14 -3.42 20.96
CA HIS A 7 -0.37 -4.05 22.02
C HIS A 7 0.50 -5.20 21.49
N GLU A 8 -0.02 -6.00 20.56
CA GLU A 8 0.73 -7.10 19.96
C GLU A 8 1.92 -6.61 19.12
N VAL A 9 1.77 -5.52 18.37
CA VAL A 9 2.90 -4.87 17.67
C VAL A 9 4.00 -4.48 18.67
N ARG A 10 3.64 -3.81 19.76
CA ARG A 10 4.60 -3.40 20.81
C ARG A 10 5.25 -4.59 21.51
N ARG A 11 4.51 -5.68 21.71
CA ARG A 11 4.99 -6.88 22.39
C ARG A 11 5.95 -7.69 21.50
N SER A 12 5.63 -7.83 20.22
CA SER A 12 6.40 -8.62 19.26
C SER A 12 7.55 -7.85 18.62
N CYS A 13 7.49 -6.51 18.62
CA CYS A 13 8.46 -5.61 18.00
C CYS A 13 8.87 -6.08 16.59
N PRO A 14 7.92 -6.18 15.64
CA PRO A 14 8.17 -6.82 14.36
C PRO A 14 9.21 -6.02 13.55
N LEU A 15 10.12 -6.75 12.91
CA LEU A 15 11.05 -6.14 11.94
C LEU A 15 10.31 -5.88 10.62
N VAL A 16 10.09 -4.62 10.28
CA VAL A 16 9.37 -4.20 9.07
C VAL A 16 10.38 -3.70 8.05
N HIS A 17 10.51 -4.44 6.94
CA HIS A 17 11.32 -4.03 5.80
C HIS A 17 10.52 -3.08 4.91
N CYS A 18 11.03 -1.88 4.70
CA CYS A 18 10.39 -0.86 3.89
C CYS A 18 11.26 -0.50 2.69
N ILE A 19 10.76 -0.78 1.49
CA ILE A 19 11.27 -0.23 0.24
C ILE A 19 10.33 0.90 -0.13
N THR A 20 10.64 2.11 0.34
CA THR A 20 9.76 3.29 0.22
C THR A 20 10.42 4.45 -0.51
N ASN A 21 9.67 5.54 -0.65
CA ASN A 21 10.14 6.73 -1.32
C ASN A 21 11.05 7.59 -0.44
N TYR A 22 12.03 8.27 -1.07
CA TYR A 22 13.00 9.09 -0.33
C TYR A 22 12.40 10.34 0.31
N VAL A 23 11.16 10.73 -0.06
CA VAL A 23 10.49 11.91 0.49
C VAL A 23 10.03 11.65 1.93
N THR A 24 9.67 10.41 2.26
CA THR A 24 8.96 10.04 3.51
C THR A 24 9.66 8.95 4.29
N VAL A 25 10.81 8.45 3.81
CA VAL A 25 11.56 7.33 4.42
C VAL A 25 11.85 7.55 5.92
N ASN A 26 12.21 8.78 6.32
CA ASN A 26 12.48 9.10 7.72
C ASN A 26 11.19 9.07 8.56
N ASP A 27 10.10 9.62 8.04
CA ASP A 27 8.81 9.65 8.73
C ASP A 27 8.23 8.24 8.90
N CYS A 28 8.31 7.40 7.87
CA CYS A 28 7.93 5.99 7.93
C CYS A 28 8.73 5.25 9.01
N ALA A 29 10.06 5.48 9.11
CA ALA A 29 10.88 4.88 10.17
C ALA A 29 10.42 5.34 11.56
N ASN A 30 10.21 6.64 11.74
CA ASN A 30 9.82 7.23 13.02
C ASN A 30 8.43 6.77 13.48
N VAL A 31 7.46 6.65 12.57
CA VAL A 31 6.13 6.13 12.90
C VAL A 31 6.19 4.66 13.30
N LEU A 32 6.96 3.83 12.59
CA LEU A 32 7.14 2.43 12.98
C LEU A 32 7.76 2.30 14.38
N LEU A 33 8.80 3.09 14.67
CA LEU A 33 9.41 3.15 16.01
C LEU A 33 8.40 3.62 17.07
N ALA A 34 7.63 4.67 16.80
CA ALA A 34 6.62 5.20 17.72
C ALA A 34 5.49 4.19 17.99
N CYS A 35 5.17 3.35 17.00
CA CYS A 35 4.22 2.25 17.12
C CYS A 35 4.79 1.03 17.88
N GLY A 36 6.11 0.97 18.09
CA GLY A 36 6.79 -0.12 18.78
C GLY A 36 7.27 -1.25 17.86
N ALA A 37 7.41 -0.98 16.56
CA ALA A 37 8.03 -1.87 15.58
C ALA A 37 9.50 -1.49 15.33
N SER A 38 10.23 -2.35 14.62
CA SER A 38 11.62 -2.10 14.21
C SER A 38 11.70 -1.88 12.70
N PRO A 39 11.93 -0.65 12.20
CA PRO A 39 12.06 -0.41 10.76
C PRO A 39 13.43 -0.81 10.21
N VAL A 40 13.48 -1.31 8.97
CA VAL A 40 14.70 -1.42 8.16
C VAL A 40 14.45 -0.91 6.74
N MET A 41 15.31 0.00 6.28
CA MET A 41 15.18 0.74 5.02
C MET A 41 16.28 0.32 4.03
N ALA A 42 16.24 -0.92 3.55
CA ALA A 42 17.23 -1.47 2.62
C ALA A 42 16.63 -1.65 1.22
N ASP A 43 17.20 -1.00 0.21
CA ASP A 43 16.70 -1.01 -1.17
C ASP A 43 17.76 -1.42 -2.21
N ASP A 44 18.98 -1.75 -1.79
CA ASP A 44 20.03 -2.23 -2.69
C ASP A 44 19.75 -3.67 -3.13
N GLU A 45 19.77 -3.89 -4.44
CA GLU A 45 19.46 -5.17 -5.07
C GLU A 45 20.33 -6.34 -4.55
N ARG A 46 21.52 -6.05 -4.03
CA ARG A 46 22.49 -7.04 -3.54
C ARG A 46 22.20 -7.54 -2.13
N GLU A 47 21.47 -6.79 -1.31
CA GLU A 47 21.16 -7.16 0.08
C GLU A 47 19.68 -7.38 0.33
N VAL A 48 18.80 -6.94 -0.59
CA VAL A 48 17.36 -6.87 -0.35
C VAL A 48 16.72 -8.22 0.00
N GLU A 49 17.25 -9.33 -0.55
CA GLU A 49 16.77 -10.68 -0.26
C GLU A 49 17.22 -11.16 1.14
N GLU A 50 18.42 -10.77 1.57
CA GLU A 50 18.92 -11.09 2.92
C GLU A 50 18.09 -10.37 3.98
N ILE A 51 17.82 -9.08 3.76
CA ILE A 51 16.99 -8.26 4.66
C ILE A 51 15.53 -8.77 4.68
N ALA A 52 14.96 -9.06 3.50
CA ALA A 52 13.61 -9.61 3.41
C ALA A 52 13.49 -10.97 4.12
N SER A 53 14.59 -11.74 4.20
CA SER A 53 14.60 -13.06 4.84
C SER A 53 14.49 -13.02 6.36
N ILE A 54 15.03 -11.97 6.99
CA ILE A 54 14.95 -11.77 8.44
C ILE A 54 13.76 -10.91 8.86
N ALA A 55 13.15 -10.16 7.92
CA ALA A 55 12.01 -9.31 8.19
C ALA A 55 10.73 -10.11 8.50
N SER A 56 9.88 -9.53 9.35
CA SER A 56 8.56 -10.05 9.67
C SER A 56 7.53 -9.72 8.60
N SER A 57 7.72 -8.61 7.88
CA SER A 57 6.86 -8.13 6.79
C SER A 57 7.63 -7.22 5.84
N LEU A 58 7.13 -7.07 4.61
CA LEU A 58 7.68 -6.17 3.60
C LEU A 58 6.64 -5.13 3.16
N VAL A 59 7.04 -3.86 3.10
CA VAL A 59 6.27 -2.76 2.51
C VAL A 59 6.96 -2.30 1.23
N ILE A 60 6.23 -2.31 0.12
CA ILE A 60 6.66 -1.80 -1.18
C ILE A 60 5.85 -0.54 -1.49
N ASN A 61 6.52 0.62 -1.53
CA ASN A 61 5.92 1.89 -1.91
C ASN A 61 6.64 2.47 -3.14
N ILE A 62 5.87 2.86 -4.16
CA ILE A 62 6.40 3.29 -5.47
C ILE A 62 6.43 4.82 -5.67
N GLY A 63 6.38 5.61 -4.59
CA GLY A 63 6.24 7.08 -4.68
C GLY A 63 7.36 7.77 -5.48
N THR A 64 8.62 7.38 -5.25
CA THR A 64 9.80 7.86 -6.00
C THR A 64 10.46 6.74 -6.78
N LEU A 65 9.63 5.98 -7.50
CA LEU A 65 10.04 4.85 -8.31
C LEU A 65 11.18 5.22 -9.28
N ASN A 66 12.21 4.38 -9.35
CA ASN A 66 13.33 4.56 -10.26
C ASN A 66 13.92 3.20 -10.68
N SER A 67 14.80 3.21 -11.68
CA SER A 67 15.39 2.00 -12.26
C SER A 67 16.24 1.17 -11.28
N ARG A 68 16.75 1.76 -10.19
CA ARG A 68 17.52 1.03 -9.17
C ARG A 68 16.63 0.27 -8.21
N THR A 69 15.51 0.87 -7.80
CA THR A 69 14.63 0.27 -6.78
C THR A 69 13.65 -0.75 -7.37
N ILE A 70 13.28 -0.62 -8.65
CA ILE A 70 12.33 -1.55 -9.30
C ILE A 70 12.81 -3.01 -9.16
N PRO A 71 14.04 -3.40 -9.58
CA PRO A 71 14.51 -4.79 -9.44
C PRO A 71 14.49 -5.27 -7.99
N SER A 72 14.90 -4.40 -7.04
CA SER A 72 14.90 -4.70 -5.61
C SER A 72 13.51 -5.01 -5.08
N MET A 73 12.48 -4.26 -5.49
CA MET A 73 11.09 -4.51 -5.09
C MET A 73 10.61 -5.91 -5.52
N PHE A 74 10.94 -6.33 -6.74
CA PHE A 74 10.58 -7.67 -7.23
C PHE A 74 11.36 -8.78 -6.50
N LYS A 75 12.67 -8.61 -6.28
CA LYS A 75 13.48 -9.59 -5.52
C LYS A 75 12.99 -9.75 -4.09
N ALA A 76 12.81 -8.64 -3.38
CA ALA A 76 12.30 -8.62 -2.02
C ALA A 76 10.91 -9.24 -1.92
N GLY A 77 10.00 -8.87 -2.84
CA GLY A 77 8.64 -9.40 -2.90
C GLY A 77 8.61 -10.91 -3.10
N ARG A 78 9.38 -11.43 -4.06
CA ARG A 78 9.48 -12.87 -4.30
C ARG A 78 10.05 -13.60 -3.10
N LYS A 79 11.11 -13.05 -2.49
CA LYS A 79 11.73 -13.66 -1.31
C LYS A 79 10.79 -13.68 -0.11
N ALA A 80 10.08 -12.58 0.14
CA ALA A 80 9.09 -12.49 1.19
C ALA A 80 7.96 -13.52 0.98
N ASN A 81 7.46 -13.67 -0.25
CA ASN A 81 6.44 -14.68 -0.58
C ASN A 81 6.94 -16.12 -0.42
N GLU A 82 8.16 -16.42 -0.86
CA GLU A 82 8.80 -17.74 -0.67
C GLU A 82 8.81 -18.14 0.81
N LEU A 83 9.06 -17.18 1.69
CA LEU A 83 9.13 -17.36 3.14
C LEU A 83 7.77 -17.19 3.85
N GLY A 84 6.67 -16.97 3.11
CA GLY A 84 5.34 -16.75 3.67
C GLY A 84 5.20 -15.46 4.48
N ARG A 85 6.04 -14.46 4.24
CA ARG A 85 5.96 -13.14 4.89
C ARG A 85 4.91 -12.28 4.20
N PRO A 86 4.06 -11.56 4.96
CA PRO A 86 3.09 -10.64 4.38
C PRO A 86 3.80 -9.48 3.67
N VAL A 87 3.35 -9.21 2.45
CA VAL A 87 3.81 -8.09 1.63
C VAL A 87 2.68 -7.07 1.46
N ILE A 88 2.99 -5.79 1.62
CA ILE A 88 2.06 -4.67 1.49
C ILE A 88 2.48 -3.82 0.29
N LEU A 89 1.53 -3.45 -0.56
CA LEU A 89 1.73 -2.54 -1.68
C LEU A 89 1.07 -1.18 -1.41
N ASP A 90 1.85 -0.11 -1.58
CA ASP A 90 1.39 1.27 -1.71
C ASP A 90 1.71 1.78 -3.13
N PRO A 91 0.75 1.75 -4.08
CA PRO A 91 0.94 2.02 -5.49
C PRO A 91 0.91 3.53 -5.79
N VAL A 92 1.58 4.35 -4.95
CA VAL A 92 1.58 5.82 -5.01
C VAL A 92 1.76 6.34 -6.44
N GLY A 93 0.79 7.13 -6.90
CA GLY A 93 0.81 7.75 -8.23
C GLY A 93 0.58 6.78 -9.39
N ALA A 94 0.09 5.56 -9.16
CA ALA A 94 -0.51 4.76 -10.21
C ALA A 94 -1.66 5.55 -10.88
N GLY A 95 -1.73 5.51 -12.20
CA GLY A 95 -2.59 6.38 -13.02
C GLY A 95 -1.94 7.71 -13.43
N ALA A 96 -0.95 8.22 -12.69
CA ALA A 96 -0.29 9.49 -13.03
C ALA A 96 0.80 9.34 -14.10
N SER A 97 1.42 8.16 -14.22
CA SER A 97 2.38 7.87 -15.28
C SER A 97 2.37 6.40 -15.71
N THR A 98 2.78 6.15 -16.95
CA THR A 98 2.88 4.80 -17.52
C THR A 98 3.82 3.92 -16.70
N LEU A 99 4.96 4.47 -16.27
CA LEU A 99 5.95 3.73 -15.49
C LEU A 99 5.34 3.24 -14.16
N ARG A 100 4.76 4.15 -13.36
CA ARG A 100 4.15 3.79 -12.06
C ARG A 100 3.04 2.76 -12.21
N THR A 101 2.16 2.99 -13.17
CA THR A 101 1.00 2.12 -13.40
C THR A 101 1.43 0.72 -13.86
N THR A 102 2.37 0.65 -14.80
CA THR A 102 2.86 -0.63 -15.34
C THR A 102 3.61 -1.40 -14.26
N THR A 103 4.52 -0.75 -13.52
CA THR A 103 5.25 -1.40 -12.43
C THR A 103 4.32 -1.90 -11.33
N ALA A 104 3.30 -1.12 -10.92
CA ALA A 104 2.32 -1.59 -9.95
C ALA A 104 1.56 -2.83 -10.44
N MET A 105 1.13 -2.85 -11.70
CA MET A 105 0.44 -3.99 -12.30
C MET A 105 1.34 -5.23 -12.44
N ASP A 106 2.63 -5.05 -12.76
CA ASP A 106 3.59 -6.14 -12.87
C ASP A 106 3.95 -6.71 -11.49
N LEU A 107 4.13 -5.85 -10.47
CA LEU A 107 4.27 -6.28 -9.08
C LEU A 107 3.05 -7.12 -8.64
N ILE A 108 1.83 -6.64 -8.90
CA ILE A 108 0.59 -7.37 -8.57
C ILE A 108 0.49 -8.72 -9.30
N ARG A 109 1.13 -8.85 -10.48
CA ARG A 109 1.13 -10.10 -11.25
C ARG A 109 2.12 -11.12 -10.67
N GLU A 110 3.27 -10.67 -10.17
CA GLU A 110 4.35 -11.54 -9.73
C GLU A 110 4.38 -11.80 -8.21
N ILE A 111 3.84 -10.86 -7.42
CA ILE A 111 3.92 -10.86 -5.96
C ILE A 111 2.52 -11.01 -5.37
N ASN A 112 2.38 -11.97 -4.45
CA ASN A 112 1.21 -12.14 -3.62
C ASN A 112 1.24 -11.11 -2.48
N PHE A 113 0.39 -10.09 -2.59
CA PHE A 113 0.23 -9.07 -1.55
C PHE A 113 -0.81 -9.51 -0.53
N ALA A 114 -0.50 -9.32 0.76
CA ALA A 114 -1.47 -9.46 1.84
C ALA A 114 -2.42 -8.26 1.88
N VAL A 115 -1.88 -7.06 1.63
CA VAL A 115 -2.62 -5.80 1.62
C VAL A 115 -2.19 -4.94 0.43
N ILE A 116 -3.16 -4.33 -0.26
CA ILE A 116 -2.92 -3.26 -1.22
C ILE A 116 -3.66 -2.05 -0.70
N ARG A 117 -2.92 -0.96 -0.43
CA ARG A 117 -3.47 0.26 0.11
C ARG A 117 -3.17 1.43 -0.82
N GLY A 118 -4.15 2.27 -1.10
CA GLY A 118 -3.98 3.46 -1.91
C GLY A 118 -5.18 4.39 -1.80
N ASN A 119 -5.11 5.56 -2.43
CA ASN A 119 -6.30 6.40 -2.61
C ASN A 119 -7.20 5.85 -3.73
N ILE A 120 -8.35 6.48 -3.92
CA ILE A 120 -9.33 5.96 -4.88
C ILE A 120 -8.88 6.00 -6.34
N SER A 121 -8.10 7.00 -6.74
CA SER A 121 -7.62 7.11 -8.12
C SER A 121 -6.54 6.04 -8.40
N GLU A 122 -5.64 5.80 -7.45
CA GLU A 122 -4.60 4.77 -7.55
C GLU A 122 -5.20 3.36 -7.61
N ILE A 123 -6.14 3.03 -6.71
CA ILE A 123 -6.80 1.73 -6.68
C ILE A 123 -7.62 1.50 -7.96
N THR A 124 -8.33 2.53 -8.44
CA THR A 124 -9.06 2.46 -9.72
C THR A 124 -8.12 2.23 -10.90
N ALA A 125 -6.97 2.90 -10.93
CA ALA A 125 -5.98 2.76 -12.01
C ALA A 125 -5.42 1.33 -12.11
N ILE A 126 -5.08 0.70 -10.97
CA ILE A 126 -4.53 -0.67 -10.95
C ILE A 126 -5.61 -1.75 -11.08
N ALA A 127 -6.86 -1.47 -10.67
CA ALA A 127 -8.00 -2.38 -10.84
C ALA A 127 -8.51 -2.40 -12.29
N GLY A 128 -8.53 -1.24 -12.95
CA GLY A 128 -9.14 -1.03 -14.26
C GLY A 128 -8.30 -1.49 -15.44
N GLY A 129 -6.97 -1.46 -15.34
CA GLY A 129 -6.01 -1.93 -16.36
C GLY A 129 -6.21 -1.32 -17.76
N LYS A 130 -5.38 -0.34 -18.15
CA LYS A 130 -5.46 0.36 -19.46
C LYS A 130 -6.91 0.65 -19.89
N SER A 131 -7.58 1.58 -19.21
CA SER A 131 -8.82 2.12 -19.76
C SER A 131 -8.76 3.65 -19.75
N ASN A 132 -9.18 4.20 -20.87
CA ASN A 132 -9.58 5.59 -21.09
C ASN A 132 -10.73 5.97 -20.14
N THR A 133 -10.49 5.92 -18.83
CA THR A 133 -11.33 6.64 -17.89
C THR A 133 -11.00 8.11 -18.12
N ARG A 134 -11.77 8.74 -19.02
CA ARG A 134 -12.08 10.16 -18.89
C ARG A 134 -12.24 10.42 -17.42
N GLY A 135 -11.40 11.31 -16.88
CA GLY A 135 -11.17 11.52 -15.46
C GLY A 135 -12.35 11.05 -14.63
N VAL A 136 -12.13 9.98 -13.85
CA VAL A 136 -12.84 9.87 -12.58
C VAL A 136 -12.23 11.00 -11.75
N ASP A 137 -12.62 12.22 -12.08
CA ASP A 137 -12.10 13.40 -11.44
C ASP A 137 -12.44 13.22 -9.97
N ALA A 138 -11.48 13.53 -9.11
CA ALA A 138 -11.72 13.65 -7.68
C ALA A 138 -12.77 14.74 -7.34
N SER A 139 -13.47 15.29 -8.34
CA SER A 139 -14.59 16.22 -8.29
C SER A 139 -15.96 15.58 -8.48
N ASP A 140 -16.08 14.25 -8.68
CA ASP A 140 -17.40 13.59 -8.62
C ASP A 140 -17.96 13.77 -7.19
N PRO A 141 -19.04 14.55 -7.00
CA PRO A 141 -19.52 14.92 -5.67
C PRO A 141 -19.87 13.70 -4.79
N GLY A 142 -20.27 12.58 -5.41
CA GLY A 142 -20.54 11.33 -4.70
C GLY A 142 -19.29 10.73 -4.03
N LEU A 143 -18.12 10.85 -4.69
CA LEU A 143 -16.84 10.39 -4.14
C LEU A 143 -16.33 11.33 -3.03
N MET A 144 -16.72 12.61 -3.04
CA MET A 144 -16.30 13.60 -2.04
C MET A 144 -17.01 13.44 -0.68
N ASP A 145 -18.25 12.95 -0.68
CA ASP A 145 -19.01 12.64 0.55
C ASP A 145 -18.64 11.26 1.17
N GLY A 146 -17.73 10.54 0.53
CA GLY A 146 -17.22 9.25 1.00
C GLY A 146 -18.15 8.07 0.74
N ASP A 147 -19.10 8.21 -0.18
CA ASP A 147 -19.89 7.10 -0.72
C ASP A 147 -19.30 6.67 -2.07
N LEU A 148 -18.83 5.42 -2.15
CA LEU A 148 -18.31 4.88 -3.41
C LEU A 148 -19.45 4.69 -4.41
N SER A 149 -19.25 5.11 -5.65
CA SER A 149 -20.15 4.70 -6.72
C SER A 149 -20.14 3.17 -6.87
N ALA A 150 -21.26 2.60 -7.32
CA ALA A 150 -21.40 1.15 -7.50
C ALA A 150 -20.30 0.57 -8.42
N ASP A 151 -19.86 1.34 -9.41
CA ASP A 151 -18.81 0.95 -10.35
C ASP A 151 -17.44 0.86 -9.67
N VAL A 152 -17.09 1.87 -8.86
CA VAL A 152 -15.83 1.89 -8.12
C VAL A 152 -15.79 0.78 -7.08
N PHE A 153 -16.91 0.55 -6.40
CA PHE A 153 -17.06 -0.57 -5.48
C PHE A 153 -16.86 -1.93 -6.18
N SER A 154 -17.45 -2.11 -7.35
CA SER A 154 -17.27 -3.30 -8.18
C SER A 154 -15.81 -3.52 -8.56
N LEU A 155 -15.08 -2.46 -8.91
CA LEU A 155 -13.64 -2.51 -9.22
C LEU A 155 -12.80 -2.96 -8.02
N ILE A 156 -13.07 -2.43 -6.83
CA ILE A 156 -12.37 -2.83 -5.59
C ILE A 156 -12.56 -4.32 -5.32
N LEU A 157 -13.80 -4.82 -5.41
CA LEU A 157 -14.08 -6.25 -5.24
C LEU A 157 -13.42 -7.11 -6.32
N LYS A 158 -13.35 -6.61 -7.55
CA LYS A 158 -12.67 -7.30 -8.67
C LYS A 158 -11.17 -7.41 -8.42
N LEU A 159 -10.53 -6.31 -7.97
CA LEU A 159 -9.11 -6.29 -7.61
C LEU A 159 -8.85 -7.26 -6.46
N ARG A 160 -9.65 -7.19 -5.40
CA ARG A 160 -9.57 -8.09 -4.25
C ARG A 160 -9.68 -9.57 -4.66
N LYS A 161 -10.66 -9.91 -5.50
CA LYS A 161 -10.85 -11.27 -6.01
C LYS A 161 -9.67 -11.73 -6.87
N LYS A 162 -9.09 -10.81 -7.66
CA LYS A 162 -7.95 -11.10 -8.54
C LYS A 162 -6.67 -11.35 -7.75
N THR A 163 -6.43 -10.60 -6.68
CA THR A 163 -5.16 -10.65 -5.94
C THR A 163 -5.22 -11.49 -4.68
N GLY A 164 -6.42 -11.73 -4.13
CA GLY A 164 -6.60 -12.31 -2.80
C GLY A 164 -6.24 -11.35 -1.65
N ALA A 165 -5.69 -10.17 -1.95
CA ALA A 165 -5.27 -9.18 -0.96
C ALA A 165 -6.45 -8.47 -0.31
N VAL A 166 -6.27 -8.01 0.93
CA VAL A 166 -7.15 -6.98 1.52
C VAL A 166 -6.91 -5.67 0.78
N ILE A 167 -7.98 -5.02 0.30
CA ILE A 167 -7.87 -3.73 -0.39
C ILE A 167 -8.29 -2.62 0.57
N THR A 168 -7.40 -1.66 0.79
CA THR A 168 -7.66 -0.48 1.63
C THR A 168 -7.67 0.77 0.76
N VAL A 169 -8.82 1.42 0.67
CA VAL A 169 -9.00 2.69 -0.03
C VAL A 169 -9.05 3.80 1.02
N THR A 170 -8.09 4.72 0.98
CA THR A 170 -8.01 5.80 1.98
C THR A 170 -8.57 7.13 1.49
N GLY A 171 -9.16 7.89 2.41
CA GLY A 171 -9.78 9.18 2.14
C GLY A 171 -10.32 9.83 3.43
N PRO A 172 -11.32 10.73 3.34
CA PRO A 172 -12.01 11.25 4.53
C PRO A 172 -12.69 10.16 5.37
N LYS A 173 -13.06 9.04 4.71
CA LYS A 173 -13.45 7.78 5.33
C LYS A 173 -12.64 6.70 4.62
N ASP A 174 -12.01 5.81 5.37
CA ASP A 174 -11.27 4.69 4.78
C ASP A 174 -12.19 3.48 4.62
N ILE A 175 -11.99 2.75 3.52
CA ILE A 175 -12.77 1.58 3.17
C ILE A 175 -11.83 0.39 3.08
N VAL A 176 -12.12 -0.65 3.85
CA VAL A 176 -11.33 -1.89 3.89
C VAL A 176 -12.19 -3.03 3.37
N ALA A 177 -11.84 -3.57 2.20
CA ALA A 177 -12.44 -4.76 1.63
C ALA A 177 -11.71 -6.00 2.16
N GLY A 178 -12.25 -6.60 3.22
CA GLY A 178 -11.78 -7.84 3.81
C GLY A 178 -12.28 -9.08 3.07
N GLU A 179 -12.17 -10.26 3.67
CA GLU A 179 -12.47 -11.53 2.98
C GLU A 179 -13.98 -11.74 2.67
N LYS A 180 -14.85 -11.30 3.58
CA LYS A 180 -16.30 -11.49 3.47
C LYS A 180 -17.04 -10.17 3.60
N ASP A 181 -16.49 -9.28 4.41
CA ASP A 181 -17.11 -8.02 4.79
C ASP A 181 -16.32 -6.83 4.30
N LEU A 182 -17.02 -5.70 4.27
CA LEU A 182 -16.44 -4.38 4.05
C LEU A 182 -16.56 -3.58 5.34
N TYR A 183 -15.48 -2.88 5.65
CA TYR A 183 -15.37 -2.07 6.84
C TYR A 183 -15.17 -0.62 6.44
N LEU A 184 -15.80 0.27 7.20
CA LEU A 184 -15.68 1.71 7.05
C LEU A 184 -15.03 2.29 8.30
N ILE A 185 -13.91 2.98 8.14
CA ILE A 185 -13.18 3.63 9.23
C ILE A 185 -13.37 5.14 9.08
N LYS A 186 -13.91 5.78 10.13
CA LYS A 186 -14.24 7.22 10.15
C LYS A 186 -13.33 8.03 11.07
N ASN A 187 -12.11 7.54 11.28
CA ASN A 187 -11.10 8.21 12.10
C ASN A 187 -10.22 9.13 11.23
N GLY A 188 -9.33 9.87 11.88
CA GLY A 188 -8.36 10.75 11.22
C GLY A 188 -8.67 12.23 11.44
N HIS A 189 -7.92 13.09 10.76
CA HIS A 189 -8.09 14.55 10.85
C HIS A 189 -7.70 15.22 9.53
N PRO A 190 -8.44 16.24 9.07
CA PRO A 190 -8.14 16.93 7.80
C PRO A 190 -6.70 17.47 7.68
N MET A 191 -6.06 17.82 8.81
CA MET A 191 -4.66 18.25 8.82
C MET A 191 -3.67 17.20 8.33
N MET A 192 -4.03 15.91 8.33
CA MET A 192 -3.15 14.85 7.80
C MET A 192 -2.82 15.10 6.32
N SER A 193 -3.72 15.71 5.56
CA SER A 193 -3.48 16.13 4.16
C SER A 193 -2.45 17.25 4.00
N LYS A 194 -2.04 17.90 5.10
CA LYS A 194 -1.07 19.00 5.13
C LYS A 194 0.34 18.54 5.54
N VAL A 195 0.51 17.26 5.82
CA VAL A 195 1.80 16.64 6.15
C VAL A 195 2.13 15.65 5.05
N SER A 196 3.29 15.81 4.42
CA SER A 196 3.74 14.88 3.39
C SER A 196 3.88 13.47 3.97
N GLY A 197 3.47 12.45 3.22
CA GLY A 197 3.70 11.07 3.61
C GLY A 197 2.79 10.49 4.69
N THR A 198 1.77 11.22 5.18
CA THR A 198 0.80 10.62 6.12
C THR A 198 0.08 9.42 5.54
N GLY A 199 -0.06 9.41 4.21
CA GLY A 199 -0.33 8.20 3.45
C GLY A 199 0.76 7.16 3.69
N CYS A 200 1.96 7.34 3.16
CA CYS A 200 3.03 6.34 3.22
C CYS A 200 3.39 5.80 4.62
N MET A 201 3.09 6.56 5.69
CA MET A 201 3.25 6.15 7.09
C MET A 201 2.17 5.16 7.59
N LEU A 202 0.99 5.14 6.96
CA LEU A 202 -0.16 4.28 7.27
C LEU A 202 -0.07 2.94 6.52
#